data_AF-A0AA45C6K7-F1
#
_entry.id   AF-A0AA45C6K7-F1
#
_cell.length_a   1.000
_cell.length_b   1.000
_cell.length_c   1.000
_cell.angle_alpha   90.00
_cell.angle_beta   90.00
_cell.angle_gamma   90.00
#
_symmetry.space_group_name_H-M   'P 1'
#
loop_
_entity.id
_entity.type
_entity.pdbx_description
1 polymer ?
#
loop_
_entity_poly.entity_id
_entity_poly.type
_entity_poly.pdbx_seq_one_letter_code
_entity_poly.pdbx_strand_id
1 'polypeptide(L)'
;MKKRILKLLSIKYFSILSKQIKGTIRKKIKALPKLQDLFKDTIFIQERFSSNNVYCDIVTGDGSYILGFIKGSKCIPKTLLYNKKLDNPQKVFIVLSKDKKDDFFSNVIYGDKLINTEDYTYLEEFINIEIRDQS
;
A
#
# COMPACT_ATOMS: atom_id res chain seq x y z
N MET A 1 1.42 25.26 0.24
CA MET A 1 0.86 23.91 0.50
C MET A 1 -0.09 23.53 -0.65
N LYS A 2 0.34 22.70 -1.60
CA LYS A 2 -0.45 22.37 -2.80
C LYS A 2 -1.61 21.45 -2.42
N LYS A 3 -2.84 21.97 -2.48
CA LYS A 3 -4.10 21.22 -2.37
C LYS A 3 -4.12 20.09 -3.41
N ARG A 4 -3.65 18.91 -3.03
CA ARG A 4 -3.70 17.65 -3.79
C ARG A 4 -4.72 16.67 -3.22
N ILE A 5 -5.72 17.20 -2.51
CA ILE A 5 -6.88 16.42 -2.10
C ILE A 5 -7.90 16.54 -3.24
N LEU A 6 -7.99 15.46 -4.02
CA LEU A 6 -9.11 15.06 -4.86
C LEU A 6 -10.02 16.22 -5.30
N LYS A 7 -9.83 16.67 -6.55
CA LYS A 7 -10.84 17.40 -7.30
C LYS A 7 -12.05 16.47 -7.39
N LEU A 8 -12.94 16.51 -6.40
CA LEU A 8 -14.30 16.02 -6.47
C LEU A 8 -14.83 16.60 -7.78
N LEU A 9 -14.95 15.75 -8.79
CA LEU A 9 -15.59 16.09 -10.04
C LEU A 9 -16.92 16.72 -9.65
N SER A 10 -17.10 18.01 -9.94
CA SER A 10 -18.40 18.64 -9.72
C SER A 10 -19.44 17.77 -10.43
N ILE A 11 -20.62 17.63 -9.82
CA ILE A 11 -21.69 16.76 -10.33
C ILE A 11 -21.97 17.01 -11.83
N LYS A 12 -21.76 18.25 -12.28
CA LYS A 12 -21.84 18.69 -13.68
C LYS A 12 -20.82 18.02 -14.61
N TYR A 13 -19.60 17.75 -14.14
CA TYR A 13 -18.60 17.01 -14.90
C TYR A 13 -18.87 15.50 -14.89
N PHE A 14 -19.40 14.96 -13.79
CA PHE A 14 -19.70 13.53 -13.72
C PHE A 14 -20.78 13.12 -14.74
N SER A 15 -21.82 13.95 -14.96
CA SER A 15 -22.91 13.64 -15.89
C SER A 15 -22.47 13.55 -17.36
N ILE A 16 -21.38 14.23 -17.75
CA ILE A 16 -20.87 14.28 -19.12
C ILE A 16 -19.92 13.10 -19.43
N LEU A 17 -19.44 12.37 -18.41
CA LEU A 17 -18.54 11.23 -18.60
C LEU A 17 -19.21 10.03 -19.27
N SER A 18 -18.42 9.22 -19.98
CA SER A 18 -18.89 7.96 -20.57
C SER A 18 -19.36 6.98 -19.49
N LYS A 19 -20.30 6.09 -19.84
CA LYS A 19 -20.84 5.08 -18.91
C LYS A 19 -19.74 4.23 -18.27
N GLN A 20 -18.71 3.87 -19.04
CA GLN A 20 -17.57 3.07 -18.57
C GLN A 20 -16.76 3.82 -17.51
N ILE A 21 -16.45 5.11 -17.75
CA ILE A 21 -15.71 5.94 -16.79
C ILE A 21 -16.52 6.13 -15.49
N LYS A 22 -17.82 6.41 -15.61
CA LYS A 22 -18.74 6.50 -14.46
C LYS A 22 -18.75 5.22 -13.64
N GLY A 23 -18.77 4.06 -14.29
CA GLY A 23 -18.70 2.75 -13.63
C GLY A 23 -17.40 2.58 -12.83
N THR A 24 -16.26 2.93 -13.41
CA THR A 24 -14.96 2.88 -12.74
C THR A 24 -14.90 3.82 -11.54
N ILE A 25 -15.41 5.05 -11.66
CA ILE A 25 -15.46 6.02 -10.56
C ILE A 25 -16.32 5.48 -9.41
N ARG A 26 -17.52 4.96 -9.70
CA ARG A 26 -18.41 4.37 -8.67
C ARG A 26 -17.73 3.23 -7.93
N LYS A 27 -17.01 2.36 -8.63
CA LYS A 27 -16.24 1.27 -8.00
C LYS A 27 -15.15 1.79 -7.07
N LYS A 28 -14.41 2.84 -7.48
CA LYS A 28 -13.39 3.47 -6.63
C LYS A 28 -13.98 4.15 -5.40
N ILE A 29 -15.11 4.86 -5.54
CA ILE A 29 -15.82 5.47 -4.39
C ILE A 29 -16.25 4.41 -3.38
N LYS A 30 -16.76 3.26 -3.84
CA LYS A 30 -17.13 2.14 -2.96
C LYS A 30 -15.94 1.50 -2.25
N ALA A 31 -14.76 1.54 -2.87
CA ALA A 31 -13.53 0.94 -2.34
C ALA A 31 -12.80 1.86 -1.35
N LEU A 32 -12.90 3.19 -1.52
CA LEU A 32 -12.18 4.17 -0.71
C LEU A 32 -12.36 4.01 0.81
N PRO A 33 -13.57 3.80 1.37
CA PRO A 33 -13.73 3.63 2.81
C PRO A 33 -12.97 2.41 3.36
N LYS A 34 -12.88 1.34 2.57
CA LYS A 34 -12.26 0.06 2.97
C LYS A 34 -10.74 0.09 2.92
N LEU A 35 -10.14 1.13 2.34
CA LEU A 35 -8.68 1.27 2.34
C LEU A 35 -8.09 1.34 3.75
N GLN A 36 -8.85 1.84 4.71
CA GLN A 36 -8.41 1.90 6.10
C GLN A 36 -8.23 0.51 6.71
N ASP A 37 -9.01 -0.48 6.26
CA ASP A 37 -9.00 -1.83 6.79
C ASP A 37 -7.91 -2.70 6.14
N LEU A 38 -7.44 -2.29 4.96
CA LEU A 38 -6.43 -3.01 4.18
C LEU A 38 -5.08 -3.22 4.92
N PHE A 39 -4.82 -2.41 5.94
CA PHE A 39 -3.59 -2.43 6.74
C PHE A 39 -3.85 -2.73 8.23
N LYS A 40 -5.08 -3.03 8.64
CA LYS A 40 -5.39 -3.32 10.05
C LYS A 40 -5.06 -4.76 10.45
N ASP A 41 -5.25 -5.70 9.53
CA ASP A 41 -5.11 -7.13 9.78
C ASP A 41 -3.77 -7.67 9.25
N THR A 42 -3.71 -8.99 8.99
CA THR A 42 -2.57 -9.61 8.30
C THR A 42 -2.39 -8.99 6.91
N ILE A 43 -1.26 -8.32 6.71
CA ILE A 43 -0.96 -7.67 5.44
C ILE A 43 -0.41 -8.72 4.48
N PHE A 44 -1.05 -8.87 3.34
CA PHE A 44 -0.55 -9.64 2.21
C PHE A 44 -0.15 -8.70 1.07
N ILE A 45 0.99 -9.01 0.45
CA ILE A 45 1.48 -8.30 -0.73
C ILE A 45 1.71 -9.26 -1.89
N GLN A 46 1.71 -8.75 -3.10
CA GLN A 46 2.20 -9.46 -4.27
C GLN A 46 3.10 -8.53 -5.06
N GLU A 47 4.28 -9.01 -5.43
CA GLU A 47 5.19 -8.29 -6.29
C GLU A 47 4.86 -8.53 -7.77
N ARG A 48 5.23 -7.57 -8.63
CA ARG A 48 5.11 -7.67 -10.10
C ARG A 48 3.71 -8.07 -10.56
N PHE A 49 2.69 -7.46 -9.96
CA PHE A 49 1.31 -7.71 -10.31
C PHE A 49 0.97 -7.17 -11.69
N SER A 50 0.36 -8.02 -12.51
CA SER A 50 -0.18 -7.66 -13.80
C SER A 50 -1.60 -8.21 -13.94
N SER A 51 -2.57 -7.34 -14.21
CA SER A 51 -3.92 -7.75 -14.60
C SER A 51 -4.43 -6.81 -15.67
N ASN A 52 -4.80 -7.36 -16.83
CA ASN A 52 -5.19 -6.59 -18.02
C ASN A 52 -4.07 -5.58 -18.36
N ASN A 53 -4.43 -4.30 -18.54
CA ASN A 53 -3.50 -3.20 -18.85
C ASN A 53 -2.94 -2.51 -17.59
N VAL A 54 -3.01 -3.17 -16.42
CA VAL A 54 -2.54 -2.61 -15.15
C VAL A 54 -1.34 -3.40 -14.66
N TYR A 55 -0.19 -2.74 -14.64
CA TYR A 55 1.05 -3.22 -14.04
C TYR A 55 1.37 -2.43 -12.77
N CYS A 56 1.74 -3.13 -11.70
CA CYS A 56 2.16 -2.60 -10.40
C CYS A 56 3.35 -3.40 -9.88
N ASP A 57 4.32 -2.71 -9.26
CA ASP A 57 5.52 -3.37 -8.73
C ASP A 57 5.22 -4.08 -7.42
N ILE A 58 4.36 -3.49 -6.58
CA ILE A 58 3.84 -4.09 -5.36
C ILE A 58 2.35 -3.81 -5.30
N VAL A 59 1.58 -4.80 -4.88
CA VAL A 59 0.16 -4.64 -4.57
C VAL A 59 -0.15 -5.25 -3.21
N THR A 60 -1.20 -4.76 -2.56
CA THR A 60 -1.77 -5.37 -1.35
C THR A 60 -3.29 -5.41 -1.45
N GLY A 61 -3.93 -6.36 -0.79
CA GLY A 61 -5.37 -6.56 -0.91
C GLY A 61 -5.97 -7.46 0.17
N ASP A 62 -7.28 -7.35 0.32
CA ASP A 62 -8.13 -8.05 1.32
C ASP A 62 -9.02 -9.14 0.66
N GLY A 63 -8.74 -9.49 -0.59
CA GLY A 63 -9.56 -10.41 -1.38
C GLY A 63 -10.81 -9.79 -2.01
N SER A 64 -11.12 -8.53 -1.71
CA SER A 64 -12.18 -7.76 -2.38
C SER A 64 -11.60 -6.61 -3.21
N TYR A 65 -10.51 -6.01 -2.76
CA TYR A 65 -9.85 -4.88 -3.41
C TYR A 65 -8.34 -5.08 -3.44
N ILE A 66 -7.71 -4.45 -4.42
CA ILE A 66 -6.26 -4.39 -4.53
C ILE A 66 -5.82 -2.92 -4.62
N LEU A 67 -4.94 -2.51 -3.72
CA LEU A 67 -4.20 -1.26 -3.82
C LEU A 67 -2.84 -1.55 -4.43
N GLY A 68 -2.57 -0.95 -5.59
CA GLY A 68 -1.32 -1.16 -6.31
C GLY A 68 -0.42 0.06 -6.33
N PHE A 69 0.88 -0.20 -6.24
CA PHE A 69 1.96 0.77 -6.15
C PHE A 69 2.94 0.59 -7.29
N ILE A 70 3.63 1.67 -7.65
CA ILE A 70 4.75 1.63 -8.59
C ILE A 70 6.02 2.16 -7.93
N LYS A 71 7.13 1.50 -8.27
CA LYS A 71 8.48 1.88 -7.91
C LYS A 71 8.83 3.21 -8.58
N GLY A 72 9.29 4.13 -7.77
CA GLY A 72 9.83 5.42 -8.16
C GLY A 72 10.66 5.97 -7.02
N SER A 73 11.01 7.26 -7.05
CA SER A 73 11.65 7.92 -5.90
C SER A 73 10.79 7.90 -4.63
N LYS A 74 9.48 7.72 -4.79
CA LYS A 74 8.52 7.41 -3.72
C LYS A 74 7.57 6.34 -4.21
N CYS A 75 7.24 5.40 -3.35
CA CYS A 75 6.20 4.41 -3.61
C CYS A 75 4.83 5.10 -3.45
N ILE A 76 4.17 5.40 -4.57
CA ILE A 76 2.86 6.09 -4.57
C ILE A 76 1.80 5.09 -5.05
N PRO A 77 0.62 5.04 -4.41
CA PRO A 77 -0.48 4.24 -4.92
C PRO A 77 -0.87 4.69 -6.34
N LYS A 78 -0.76 3.78 -7.30
CA LYS A 78 -1.13 4.00 -8.70
C LYS A 78 -2.59 3.69 -8.95
N THR A 79 -3.11 2.64 -8.33
CA THR A 79 -4.45 2.12 -8.68
C THR A 79 -5.13 1.46 -7.49
N LEU A 80 -6.46 1.50 -7.54
CA LEU A 80 -7.35 0.77 -6.64
C LEU A 80 -8.28 -0.05 -7.52
N LEU A 81 -8.11 -1.37 -7.49
CA LEU A 81 -8.87 -2.34 -8.27
C LEU A 81 -9.96 -2.96 -7.40
N TYR A 82 -11.17 -3.04 -7.95
CA TYR A 82 -12.36 -3.56 -7.28
C TYR A 82 -12.65 -5.00 -7.74
N ASN A 83 -13.06 -5.88 -6.83
CA ASN A 83 -13.30 -7.31 -7.07
C ASN A 83 -12.10 -7.99 -7.75
N LYS A 84 -10.92 -7.73 -7.23
CA LYS A 84 -9.69 -8.41 -7.64
C LYS A 84 -9.00 -8.98 -6.40
N LYS A 85 -8.34 -10.11 -6.58
CA LYS A 85 -7.62 -10.83 -5.54
C LYS A 85 -6.15 -10.93 -5.90
N LEU A 86 -5.33 -11.09 -4.88
CA LEU A 86 -3.94 -11.48 -5.05
C LEU A 86 -3.89 -12.92 -5.56
N ASP A 87 -2.99 -13.20 -6.51
CA ASP A 87 -2.85 -14.54 -7.08
C ASP A 87 -1.84 -15.37 -6.28
N ASN A 88 -0.66 -14.82 -6.03
CA ASN A 88 0.39 -15.43 -5.22
C ASN A 88 0.84 -14.47 -4.11
N PRO A 89 0.01 -14.30 -3.06
CA PRO A 89 0.31 -13.37 -1.99
C PRO A 89 1.43 -13.88 -1.07
N GLN A 90 2.33 -12.98 -0.70
CA GLN A 90 3.30 -13.13 0.38
C GLN A 90 2.79 -12.39 1.61
N LYS A 91 2.91 -13.04 2.77
CA LYS A 91 2.61 -12.40 4.06
C LYS A 91 3.72 -11.40 4.39
N VAL A 92 3.34 -10.18 4.75
CA VAL A 92 4.27 -9.19 5.29
C VAL A 92 4.52 -9.53 6.75
N PHE A 93 5.79 -9.69 7.12
CA PHE A 93 6.20 -9.90 8.50
C PHE A 93 6.43 -8.59 9.25
N ILE A 94 7.01 -7.61 8.55
CA ILE A 94 7.36 -6.33 9.16
C ILE A 94 7.22 -5.17 8.19
N VAL A 95 6.79 -4.02 8.71
CA VAL A 95 6.86 -2.73 8.03
C VAL A 95 7.65 -1.77 8.90
N LEU A 96 8.71 -1.21 8.32
CA LEU A 96 9.61 -0.29 8.98
C LEU A 96 9.45 1.13 8.45
N SER A 97 9.74 2.12 9.29
CA SER A 97 9.80 3.53 8.91
C SER A 97 10.99 4.25 9.51
N LYS A 98 11.36 5.32 8.82
CA LYS A 98 12.44 6.23 9.19
C LYS A 98 12.03 7.65 8.91
N ASP A 99 12.62 8.59 9.64
CA ASP A 99 12.49 9.98 9.25
C ASP A 99 13.32 10.27 7.99
N LYS A 100 12.92 11.31 7.26
CA LYS A 100 13.53 11.64 5.96
C LYS A 100 15.03 11.95 6.05
N LYS A 101 15.50 12.34 7.23
CA LYS A 101 16.88 12.74 7.49
C LYS A 101 17.71 11.61 8.08
N ASP A 102 17.07 10.53 8.50
CA ASP A 102 17.76 9.40 9.13
C ASP A 102 18.26 8.46 8.05
N ASP A 103 19.43 7.88 8.28
CA ASP A 103 19.99 6.89 7.38
C ASP A 103 19.30 5.53 7.57
N PHE A 104 19.01 5.17 8.82
CA PHE A 104 18.46 3.88 9.22
C PHE A 104 16.97 3.92 9.56
N PHE A 105 16.33 2.76 9.45
CA PHE A 105 14.98 2.53 9.97
C PHE A 105 15.00 2.36 11.48
N SER A 106 14.19 3.15 12.17
CA SER A 106 14.13 3.24 13.64
C SER A 106 12.77 2.86 14.22
N ASN A 107 11.73 2.80 13.39
CA ASN A 107 10.35 2.61 13.86
C ASN A 107 9.65 1.44 13.18
N VAL A 108 9.11 0.50 13.96
CA VAL A 108 8.25 -0.58 13.48
C VAL A 108 6.80 -0.07 13.41
N ILE A 109 6.23 -0.06 12.19
CA ILE A 109 4.81 0.30 11.95
C ILE A 109 3.90 -0.92 12.10
N TYR A 110 4.37 -2.09 11.67
CA TYR A 110 3.62 -3.34 11.65
C TYR A 110 4.56 -4.51 11.87
N GLY A 111 4.12 -5.55 12.58
CA GLY A 111 4.95 -6.69 12.98
C GLY A 111 5.47 -6.57 14.40
N ASP A 112 6.09 -7.63 14.90
CA ASP A 112 6.66 -7.64 16.25
C ASP A 112 7.90 -6.76 16.33
N LYS A 113 7.99 -5.98 17.42
CA LYS A 113 9.17 -5.16 17.74
C LYS A 113 10.41 -6.03 18.02
N LEU A 114 10.17 -7.22 18.55
CA LEU A 114 11.18 -8.24 18.80
C LEU A 114 11.43 -9.00 17.49
N ILE A 115 11.97 -8.30 16.50
CA ILE A 115 12.53 -8.97 15.32
C ILE A 115 13.69 -9.80 15.87
N ASN A 116 13.54 -11.12 15.90
CA ASN A 116 14.69 -11.96 16.16
C ASN A 116 15.59 -11.86 14.93
N THR A 117 16.64 -11.07 15.03
CA THR A 117 17.48 -10.66 13.88
C THR A 117 18.22 -11.81 13.24
N GLU A 118 18.22 -12.98 13.86
CA GLU A 118 18.71 -14.24 13.29
C GLU A 118 17.96 -14.62 11.99
N ASP A 119 16.65 -14.37 11.91
CA ASP A 119 15.84 -14.68 10.71
C ASP A 119 16.02 -13.66 9.57
N TYR A 120 16.57 -12.48 9.89
CA TYR A 120 16.67 -11.34 8.97
C TYR A 120 18.01 -10.61 9.09
N THR A 121 19.11 -11.36 9.13
CA THR A 121 20.48 -10.81 9.24
C THR A 121 20.80 -9.76 8.18
N TYR A 122 20.23 -9.87 6.97
CA TYR A 122 20.38 -8.87 5.91
C TYR A 122 19.72 -7.51 6.22
N LEU A 123 18.81 -7.44 7.19
CA LEU A 123 18.17 -6.19 7.60
C LEU A 123 19.04 -5.38 8.57
N GLU A 124 20.07 -5.97 9.18
CA GLU A 124 20.95 -5.28 10.13
C GLU A 124 21.67 -4.09 9.50
N GLU A 125 21.92 -4.12 8.19
CA GLU A 125 22.51 -3.00 7.43
C GLU A 125 21.57 -1.79 7.31
N PHE A 126 20.27 -1.97 7.56
CA PHE A 126 19.24 -0.95 7.32
C PHE A 126 18.54 -0.47 8.58
N ILE A 127 18.71 -1.13 9.72
CA ILE A 127 17.98 -0.87 10.97
C ILE A 127 18.92 -0.33 12.04
N ASN A 128 18.46 0.64 12.85
CA ASN A 128 19.21 1.08 14.02
C ASN A 128 18.98 0.11 15.20
N ILE A 129 20.05 -0.36 15.84
CA ILE A 129 20.05 -1.48 16.79
C ILE A 129 19.25 -1.18 18.07
N GLU A 130 18.91 0.08 18.36
CA GLU A 130 18.10 0.52 19.52
C GLU A 130 16.63 0.06 19.51
N ILE A 131 16.15 -0.65 18.48
CA ILE A 131 14.85 -1.36 18.54
C ILE A 131 14.94 -2.60 19.44
N ARG A 132 16.15 -3.06 19.78
CA ARG A 132 16.38 -4.14 20.75
C ARG A 132 16.30 -3.58 22.17
N ASP A 133 15.39 -4.15 22.94
CA ASP A 133 15.20 -4.00 24.39
C ASP A 133 14.61 -2.68 24.90
N GLN A 134 13.32 -2.73 25.24
CA GLN A 134 12.85 -2.18 26.51
C GLN A 134 12.00 -3.23 27.23
N SER A 135 12.58 -3.73 28.32
CA SER A 135 12.01 -4.54 29.40
C SER A 135 10.69 -4.02 29.93
#